data_AF-T2G8S9-F1
#
_entry.id   AF-T2G8S9-F1
#
_cell.length_a   1.000
_cell.length_b   1.000
_cell.length_c   1.000
_cell.angle_alpha   90.00
_cell.angle_beta   90.00
_cell.angle_gamma   90.00
#
_symmetry.space_group_name_H-M   'P 1'
#
loop_
_entity.id
_entity.type
_entity.pdbx_description
1 polymer ?
#
loop_
_entity_poly.entity_id
_entity_poly.type
_entity_poly.pdbx_seq_one_letter_code
_entity_poly.pdbx_strand_id
1 'polypeptide(L)'
;MRCLALALLVLLTLAAACGTEKKERAQAVQHLVEARTQYIKGDYAEAEKKYEQYLRLAPDGEFSWEAWNRRVYIWLTVHRNSAQAAELLKEMAVEFSDEPARLPQILLQLANAYETAGELANALEAWKAYLELEELDAMNATSAYHHMARLEQDRREYDQAMHALDRCMALADTTNQTQPGPPAGALRDRQLECRYEQARTRLLQQRYEDAQILLDALLKEPGFDPELNATAGYVLAEIYRNQNNPDKAVALLKAIQEMYPNPGVVKSRLEKIEQSKK
;
A
#
# COMPACT_ATOMS: atom_id res chain seq x y z
N MET A 1 42.61 -48.15 16.46
CA MET A 1 41.63 -47.87 17.54
C MET A 1 41.09 -46.43 17.53
N ARG A 2 41.92 -45.38 17.35
CA ARG A 2 41.45 -43.98 17.29
C ARG A 2 40.44 -43.68 16.16
N CYS A 3 40.61 -44.25 14.96
CA CYS A 3 39.66 -44.05 13.85
C CYS A 3 38.31 -44.76 14.06
N LEU A 4 38.29 -45.88 14.80
CA LEU A 4 37.06 -46.64 15.07
C LEU A 4 36.19 -45.94 16.12
N ALA A 5 36.82 -45.34 17.14
CA ALA A 5 36.14 -44.54 18.15
C ALA A 5 35.56 -43.23 17.58
N LEU A 6 36.26 -42.58 16.65
CA LEU A 6 35.74 -41.41 15.94
C LEU A 6 34.54 -41.76 15.05
N ALA A 7 34.58 -42.87 14.33
CA ALA A 7 33.46 -43.32 13.50
C ALA A 7 32.22 -43.67 14.34
N LEU A 8 32.39 -44.29 15.51
CA LEU A 8 31.29 -44.63 16.42
C LEU A 8 30.66 -43.38 17.06
N LEU A 9 31.48 -42.37 17.41
CA LEU A 9 31.00 -41.10 17.96
C LEU A 9 30.17 -40.31 16.93
N VAL A 10 30.64 -40.26 15.67
CA VAL A 10 29.92 -39.62 14.56
C VAL A 10 28.60 -40.34 14.26
N LEU A 11 28.56 -41.67 14.29
CA LEU A 11 27.33 -42.46 14.12
C LEU A 11 26.31 -42.25 15.25
N LEU A 12 26.76 -42.11 16.50
CA LEU A 12 25.88 -41.81 17.64
C LEU A 12 25.31 -40.39 17.58
N THR A 13 26.08 -39.40 17.11
CA THR A 13 25.58 -38.03 16.91
C THR A 13 24.58 -37.95 15.76
N LEU A 14 24.78 -38.71 14.68
CA LEU A 14 23.84 -38.77 13.55
C LEU A 14 22.52 -39.45 13.92
N ALA A 15 22.57 -40.54 14.71
CA ALA A 15 21.36 -41.23 15.17
C ALA A 15 20.54 -40.39 16.17
N ALA A 16 21.21 -39.64 17.05
CA ALA A 16 20.54 -38.72 17.98
C ALA A 16 19.90 -37.54 17.24
N ALA A 17 20.57 -36.97 16.23
CA ALA A 17 20.06 -35.87 15.41
C ALA A 17 18.81 -36.27 14.61
N CYS A 18 18.78 -37.46 14.02
CA CYS A 18 17.58 -37.94 13.31
C CYS A 18 16.39 -38.20 14.26
N GLY A 19 16.64 -38.57 15.51
CA GLY A 19 15.59 -38.78 16.51
C GLY A 19 14.94 -37.48 16.99
N THR A 20 15.72 -36.41 17.15
CA THR A 20 15.24 -35.08 17.53
C THR A 20 14.45 -34.43 16.41
N GLU A 21 14.97 -34.46 15.18
CA GLU A 21 14.31 -33.87 14.01
C GLU A 21 12.92 -34.48 13.75
N LYS A 22 12.80 -35.80 13.87
CA LYS A 22 11.50 -36.50 13.72
C LYS A 22 10.48 -36.07 14.78
N LYS A 23 10.93 -35.82 16.02
CA LYS A 23 10.07 -35.39 17.12
C LYS A 23 9.61 -33.94 16.93
N GLU A 24 10.52 -33.05 16.55
CA GLU A 24 10.22 -31.64 16.28
C GLU A 24 9.24 -31.50 15.12
N ARG A 25 9.43 -32.27 14.03
CA ARG A 25 8.49 -32.29 12.91
C ARG A 25 7.10 -32.75 13.33
N ALA A 26 7.00 -33.80 14.15
CA ALA A 26 5.71 -34.27 14.66
C ALA A 26 5.02 -33.20 15.54
N GLN A 27 5.79 -32.52 16.37
CA GLN A 27 5.30 -31.44 17.24
C GLN A 27 4.86 -30.21 16.42
N ALA A 28 5.60 -29.84 15.39
CA ALA A 28 5.21 -28.77 14.47
C ALA A 28 3.83 -29.08 13.84
N VAL A 29 3.65 -30.28 13.30
CA VAL A 29 2.36 -30.70 12.71
C VAL A 29 1.23 -30.62 13.74
N GLN A 30 1.48 -31.01 14.99
CA GLN A 30 0.50 -30.88 16.06
C GLN A 30 0.11 -29.41 16.29
N HIS A 31 1.08 -28.51 16.40
CA HIS A 31 0.82 -27.08 16.57
C HIS A 31 0.02 -26.50 15.40
N LEU A 32 0.30 -26.91 14.16
CA LEU A 32 -0.47 -26.48 13.00
C LEU A 32 -1.94 -26.94 13.06
N VAL A 33 -2.18 -28.21 13.43
CA VAL A 33 -3.55 -28.75 13.57
C VAL A 33 -4.32 -28.02 14.67
N GLU A 34 -3.66 -27.76 15.80
CA GLU A 34 -4.23 -26.98 16.90
C GLU A 34 -4.54 -25.55 16.44
N ALA A 35 -3.62 -24.88 15.72
CA ALA A 35 -3.81 -23.54 15.20
C ALA A 35 -5.06 -23.42 14.31
N ARG A 36 -5.20 -24.32 13.32
CA ARG A 36 -6.37 -24.37 12.43
C ARG A 36 -7.66 -24.62 13.19
N THR A 37 -7.61 -25.51 14.19
CA THR A 37 -8.78 -25.82 15.03
C THR A 37 -9.25 -24.59 15.82
N GLN A 38 -8.33 -23.86 16.45
CA GLN A 38 -8.67 -22.66 17.20
C GLN A 38 -9.13 -21.52 16.29
N TYR A 39 -8.51 -21.38 15.12
CA TYR A 39 -8.92 -20.41 14.11
C TYR A 39 -10.39 -20.62 13.69
N ILE A 40 -10.79 -21.87 13.42
CA ILE A 40 -12.17 -22.21 13.05
C ILE A 40 -13.15 -21.92 14.20
N LYS A 41 -12.71 -22.08 15.45
CA LYS A 41 -13.51 -21.75 16.65
C LYS A 41 -13.60 -20.25 16.92
N GLY A 42 -12.84 -19.43 16.21
CA GLY A 42 -12.74 -17.98 16.44
C GLY A 42 -11.84 -17.60 17.62
N ASP A 43 -11.10 -18.55 18.19
CA ASP A 43 -10.07 -18.26 19.21
C ASP A 43 -8.78 -17.86 18.50
N TYR A 44 -8.77 -16.64 17.98
CA TYR A 44 -7.67 -16.11 17.19
C TYR A 44 -6.38 -15.91 18.00
N ALA A 45 -6.49 -15.67 19.31
CA ALA A 45 -5.33 -15.50 20.18
C ALA A 45 -4.57 -16.83 20.35
N GLU A 46 -5.28 -17.93 20.66
CA GLU A 46 -4.62 -19.23 20.74
C GLU A 46 -4.19 -19.74 19.35
N ALA A 47 -4.96 -19.44 18.30
CA ALA A 47 -4.57 -19.78 16.93
C ALA A 47 -3.23 -19.12 16.52
N GLU A 48 -3.07 -17.83 16.77
CA GLU A 48 -1.85 -17.07 16.45
C GLU A 48 -0.62 -17.68 17.13
N LYS A 49 -0.71 -17.93 18.44
CA LYS A 49 0.35 -18.58 19.23
C LYS A 49 0.73 -19.95 18.67
N LYS A 50 -0.25 -20.73 18.20
CA LYS A 50 0.00 -22.05 17.63
C LYS A 50 0.63 -21.99 16.24
N TYR A 51 0.25 -21.02 15.41
CA TYR A 51 0.95 -20.74 14.15
C TYR A 51 2.40 -20.28 14.39
N GLU A 52 2.65 -19.43 15.40
CA GLU A 52 4.02 -19.04 15.78
C GLU A 52 4.85 -20.26 16.22
N GLN A 53 4.28 -21.14 17.05
CA GLN A 53 4.93 -22.38 17.48
C GLN A 53 5.25 -23.31 16.31
N TYR A 54 4.38 -23.38 15.30
CA TYR A 54 4.65 -24.12 14.07
C TYR A 54 5.84 -23.52 13.31
N LEU A 55 5.84 -22.21 13.03
CA LEU A 55 6.91 -21.52 12.30
C LEU A 55 8.27 -21.65 13.00
N ARG A 56 8.29 -21.66 14.33
CA ARG A 56 9.52 -21.86 15.11
C ARG A 56 10.13 -23.25 14.95
N LEU A 57 9.29 -24.29 14.84
CA LEU A 57 9.75 -25.68 14.76
C LEU A 57 9.94 -26.17 13.31
N ALA A 58 9.28 -25.53 12.35
CA ALA A 58 9.33 -25.88 10.94
C ALA A 58 9.29 -24.61 10.07
N PRO A 59 10.35 -23.77 10.10
CA PRO A 59 10.40 -22.53 9.31
C PRO A 59 10.29 -22.80 7.81
N ASP A 60 10.94 -23.86 7.30
CA ASP A 60 10.83 -24.28 5.89
C ASP A 60 9.70 -25.31 5.66
N GLY A 61 8.72 -25.33 6.56
CA GLY A 61 7.60 -26.24 6.49
C GLY A 61 6.68 -25.97 5.30
N GLU A 62 6.05 -27.02 4.76
CA GLU A 62 5.08 -26.93 3.66
C GLU A 62 3.95 -25.91 3.90
N PHE A 63 3.61 -25.66 5.18
CA PHE A 63 2.53 -24.75 5.57
C PHE A 63 3.04 -23.43 6.17
N SER A 64 4.32 -23.07 6.03
CA SER A 64 4.86 -21.81 6.56
C SER A 64 4.17 -20.60 5.93
N TRP A 65 3.94 -20.65 4.61
CA TRP A 65 3.15 -19.63 3.91
C TRP A 65 1.77 -19.42 4.52
N GLU A 66 1.06 -20.52 4.83
CA GLU A 66 -0.25 -20.44 5.49
C GLU A 66 -0.13 -19.84 6.88
N ALA A 67 0.81 -20.32 7.70
CA ALA A 67 0.97 -19.88 9.07
C ALA A 67 1.27 -18.38 9.15
N TRP A 68 2.20 -17.88 8.32
CA TRP A 68 2.49 -16.44 8.20
C TRP A 68 1.25 -15.64 7.81
N ASN A 69 0.57 -16.00 6.72
CA ASN A 69 -0.62 -15.28 6.27
C ASN A 69 -1.74 -15.28 7.31
N ARG A 70 -1.92 -16.37 8.06
CA ARG A 70 -2.90 -16.44 9.15
C ARG A 70 -2.55 -15.51 10.29
N ARG A 71 -1.28 -15.46 10.71
CA ARG A 71 -0.82 -14.52 11.75
C ARG A 71 -1.00 -13.07 11.31
N VAL A 72 -0.57 -12.73 10.09
CA VAL A 72 -0.74 -11.40 9.51
C VAL A 72 -2.22 -11.02 9.46
N TYR A 73 -3.10 -11.91 8.99
CA TYR A 73 -4.54 -11.66 8.96
C TYR A 73 -5.13 -11.37 10.34
N ILE A 74 -4.76 -12.17 11.35
CA ILE A 74 -5.23 -11.99 12.73
C ILE A 74 -4.84 -10.59 13.22
N TRP A 75 -3.60 -10.15 13.00
CA TRP A 75 -3.15 -8.82 13.41
C TRP A 75 -3.80 -7.67 12.61
N LEU A 76 -3.89 -7.80 11.29
CA LEU A 76 -4.50 -6.78 10.43
C LEU A 76 -6.01 -6.62 10.65
N THR A 77 -6.73 -7.74 10.75
CA THR A 77 -8.20 -7.73 10.65
C THR A 77 -8.87 -7.89 12.00
N VAL A 78 -8.42 -8.85 12.81
CA VAL A 78 -9.04 -9.16 14.11
C VAL A 78 -8.59 -8.12 15.14
N HIS A 79 -7.28 -7.89 15.24
CA HIS A 79 -6.74 -6.90 16.18
C HIS A 79 -6.75 -5.47 15.65
N ARG A 80 -6.88 -5.27 14.33
CA ARG A 80 -6.76 -3.95 13.67
C ARG A 80 -5.49 -3.21 14.06
N ASN A 81 -4.40 -3.94 14.21
CA ASN A 81 -3.11 -3.43 14.62
C ASN A 81 -2.12 -3.61 13.47
N SER A 82 -2.11 -2.63 12.58
CA SER A 82 -1.27 -2.63 11.38
C SER A 82 0.23 -2.56 11.70
N ALA A 83 0.62 -1.96 12.83
CA ALA A 83 2.01 -1.91 13.25
C ALA A 83 2.56 -3.32 13.55
N GLN A 84 1.83 -4.12 14.33
CA GLN A 84 2.24 -5.50 14.61
C GLN A 84 2.19 -6.39 13.36
N ALA A 85 1.19 -6.19 12.51
CA ALA A 85 1.16 -6.88 11.22
C ALA A 85 2.34 -6.53 10.32
N ALA A 86 2.79 -5.27 10.31
CA ALA A 86 3.95 -4.84 9.54
C ALA A 86 5.24 -5.52 10.02
N GLU A 87 5.43 -5.68 11.34
CA GLU A 87 6.59 -6.43 11.86
C GLU A 87 6.57 -7.90 11.41
N LEU A 88 5.41 -8.55 11.42
CA LEU A 88 5.29 -9.91 10.89
C LEU A 88 5.54 -9.98 9.39
N LEU A 89 5.03 -9.02 8.62
CA LEU A 89 5.24 -8.94 7.18
C LEU A 89 6.71 -8.69 6.82
N LYS A 90 7.43 -7.93 7.65
CA LYS A 90 8.87 -7.72 7.51
C LYS A 90 9.67 -9.01 7.75
N GLU A 91 9.35 -9.77 8.80
CA GLU A 91 9.96 -11.08 9.03
C GLU A 91 9.64 -12.05 7.89
N MET A 92 8.38 -12.07 7.45
CA MET A 92 7.91 -12.86 6.32
C MET A 92 8.64 -12.50 5.02
N ALA A 93 8.93 -11.21 4.77
CA ALA A 93 9.68 -10.77 3.59
C ALA A 93 11.14 -11.28 3.61
N VAL A 94 11.75 -11.42 4.80
CA VAL A 94 13.08 -12.01 4.95
C VAL A 94 13.04 -13.51 4.67
N GLU A 95 12.05 -14.23 5.18
CA GLU A 95 11.92 -15.68 4.96
C GLU A 95 11.70 -16.01 3.47
N PHE A 96 10.93 -15.17 2.76
CA PHE A 96 10.58 -15.38 1.36
C PHE A 96 11.34 -14.47 0.39
N SER A 97 12.53 -13.98 0.76
CA SER A 97 13.31 -13.05 -0.07
C SER A 97 13.67 -13.61 -1.44
N ASP A 98 13.88 -14.93 -1.52
CA ASP A 98 14.30 -15.63 -2.74
C ASP A 98 13.11 -16.26 -3.48
N GLU A 99 11.87 -15.97 -3.07
CA GLU A 99 10.64 -16.45 -3.71
C GLU A 99 9.95 -15.31 -4.50
N PRO A 100 10.34 -15.06 -5.77
CA PRO A 100 9.82 -13.94 -6.56
C PRO A 100 8.30 -14.00 -6.77
N ALA A 101 7.69 -15.18 -6.67
CA ALA A 101 6.24 -15.35 -6.77
C ALA A 101 5.47 -14.84 -5.52
N ARG A 102 6.12 -14.74 -4.36
CA ARG A 102 5.50 -14.37 -3.09
C ARG A 102 5.86 -12.96 -2.64
N LEU A 103 7.10 -12.55 -2.88
CA LEU A 103 7.65 -11.29 -2.43
C LEU A 103 6.80 -10.07 -2.83
N PRO A 104 6.24 -9.96 -4.06
CA PRO A 104 5.39 -8.83 -4.44
C PRO A 104 4.18 -8.66 -3.53
N GLN A 105 3.51 -9.77 -3.17
CA GLN A 105 2.34 -9.72 -2.29
C GLN A 105 2.73 -9.29 -0.87
N ILE A 106 3.88 -9.76 -0.37
CA ILE A 106 4.35 -9.44 0.99
C ILE A 106 4.71 -7.96 1.07
N LEU A 107 5.52 -7.46 0.13
CA LEU A 107 5.98 -6.06 0.11
C LEU A 107 4.81 -5.08 -0.05
N LEU A 108 3.84 -5.41 -0.91
CA LEU A 108 2.63 -4.60 -1.05
C LEU A 108 1.84 -4.54 0.27
N GLN A 109 1.65 -5.67 0.95
CA GLN A 109 0.96 -5.68 2.24
C GLN A 109 1.76 -4.93 3.31
N LEU A 110 3.09 -5.06 3.31
CA LEU A 110 3.98 -4.39 4.26
C LEU A 110 3.88 -2.87 4.13
N ALA A 111 3.97 -2.35 2.90
CA ALA A 111 3.86 -0.93 2.63
C ALA A 111 2.50 -0.39 3.11
N ASN A 112 1.40 -1.05 2.74
CA ASN A 112 0.05 -0.67 3.18
C ASN A 112 -0.13 -0.75 4.70
N ALA A 113 0.45 -1.74 5.36
CA ALA A 113 0.39 -1.89 6.81
C ALA A 113 1.13 -0.73 7.51
N TYR A 114 2.31 -0.35 7.02
CA TYR A 114 3.03 0.82 7.53
C TYR A 114 2.28 2.13 7.28
N GLU A 115 1.67 2.33 6.10
CA GLU A 115 0.83 3.51 5.84
C GLU A 115 -0.33 3.60 6.84
N THR A 116 -1.04 2.49 7.04
CA THR A 116 -2.18 2.43 7.96
C THR A 116 -1.76 2.67 9.41
N ALA A 117 -0.56 2.23 9.78
CA ALA A 117 0.02 2.48 11.09
C ALA A 117 0.52 3.92 11.28
N GLY A 118 0.59 4.73 10.21
CA GLY A 118 1.17 6.08 10.24
C GLY A 118 2.70 6.09 10.30
N GLU A 119 3.35 4.94 10.04
CA GLU A 119 4.80 4.77 10.07
C GLU A 119 5.41 5.25 8.73
N LEU A 120 5.32 6.56 8.47
CA LEU A 120 5.56 7.16 7.14
C LEU A 120 6.93 6.78 6.53
N ALA A 121 7.99 6.78 7.35
CA ALA A 121 9.33 6.45 6.88
C ALA A 121 9.45 4.97 6.47
N ASN A 122 8.90 4.06 7.26
CA ASN A 122 8.92 2.63 6.96
C ASN A 122 8.03 2.30 5.76
N ALA A 123 6.89 3.00 5.60
CA ALA A 123 6.04 2.87 4.42
C ALA A 123 6.79 3.27 3.14
N LEU A 124 7.52 4.39 3.16
CA LEU A 124 8.34 4.83 2.03
C LEU A 124 9.41 3.80 1.65
N GLU A 125 10.12 3.23 2.63
CA GLU A 125 11.12 2.19 2.37
C GLU A 125 10.49 0.90 1.81
N ALA A 126 9.32 0.51 2.31
CA ALA A 126 8.60 -0.64 1.77
C ALA A 126 8.11 -0.42 0.33
N TRP A 127 7.63 0.78 -0.01
CA TRP A 127 7.27 1.12 -1.40
C TRP A 127 8.48 1.18 -2.33
N LYS A 128 9.63 1.69 -1.85
CA LYS A 128 10.88 1.62 -2.62
C LYS A 128 11.27 0.18 -2.89
N ALA A 129 11.28 -0.68 -1.86
CA ALA A 129 11.56 -2.10 -2.02
C ALA A 129 10.60 -2.78 -3.01
N TYR A 130 9.31 -2.41 -3.00
CA TYR A 130 8.32 -2.90 -3.95
C TYR A 130 8.62 -2.44 -5.39
N LEU A 131 9.09 -1.20 -5.59
CA LEU A 131 9.49 -0.67 -6.89
C LEU A 131 10.77 -1.31 -7.47
N GLU A 132 11.62 -1.93 -6.64
CA GLU A 132 12.82 -2.65 -7.08
C GLU A 132 12.54 -4.07 -7.60
N LEU A 133 11.28 -4.53 -7.59
CA LEU A 133 10.90 -5.84 -8.14
C LEU A 133 11.08 -5.87 -9.67
N GLU A 134 11.78 -6.89 -10.18
CA GLU A 134 12.16 -7.01 -11.59
C GLU A 134 10.96 -7.05 -12.56
N GLU A 135 9.87 -7.71 -12.17
CA GLU A 135 8.67 -7.90 -13.00
C GLU A 135 7.49 -7.01 -12.60
N LEU A 136 7.75 -5.82 -12.05
CA LEU A 136 6.69 -4.89 -11.68
C LEU A 136 6.07 -4.20 -12.91
N ASP A 137 4.78 -4.41 -13.13
CA ASP A 137 4.07 -3.74 -14.23
C ASP A 137 3.88 -2.23 -13.97
N ALA A 138 3.58 -1.50 -15.05
CA ALA A 138 3.43 -0.06 -15.03
C ALA A 138 2.30 0.42 -14.10
N MET A 139 1.20 -0.32 -13.96
CA MET A 139 0.09 0.08 -13.09
C MET A 139 0.49 0.01 -11.62
N ASN A 140 1.13 -1.09 -11.21
CA ASN A 140 1.61 -1.27 -9.86
C ASN A 140 2.72 -0.27 -9.51
N ALA A 141 3.66 -0.03 -10.44
CA ALA A 141 4.68 1.00 -10.26
C ALA A 141 4.08 2.42 -10.14
N THR A 142 3.10 2.76 -11.00
CA THR A 142 2.40 4.05 -10.95
C THR A 142 1.68 4.24 -9.61
N SER A 143 1.01 3.19 -9.12
CA SER A 143 0.34 3.20 -7.83
C SER A 143 1.32 3.38 -6.68
N ALA A 144 2.45 2.68 -6.69
CA ALA A 144 3.50 2.84 -5.67
C ALA A 144 4.06 4.29 -5.64
N TYR A 145 4.35 4.89 -6.79
CA TYR A 145 4.79 6.29 -6.85
C TYR A 145 3.72 7.27 -6.33
N HIS A 146 2.44 7.02 -6.63
CA HIS A 146 1.34 7.81 -6.09
C HIS A 146 1.27 7.75 -4.55
N HIS A 147 1.40 6.55 -3.97
CA HIS A 147 1.48 6.34 -2.53
C HIS A 147 2.67 7.07 -1.91
N MET A 148 3.87 6.89 -2.47
CA MET A 148 5.08 7.59 -2.02
C MET A 148 4.91 9.10 -2.05
N ALA A 149 4.30 9.66 -3.10
CA ALA A 149 4.06 11.09 -3.18
C ALA A 149 3.21 11.62 -2.02
N ARG A 150 2.13 10.91 -1.67
CA ARG A 150 1.27 11.28 -0.54
C ARG A 150 2.02 11.19 0.80
N LEU A 151 2.82 10.16 1.00
CA LEU A 151 3.66 10.03 2.20
C LEU A 151 4.67 11.18 2.32
N GLU A 152 5.30 11.58 1.22
CA GLU A 152 6.21 12.73 1.22
C GLU A 152 5.46 14.07 1.42
N GLN A 153 4.24 14.22 0.91
CA GLN A 153 3.38 15.37 1.24
C GLN A 153 3.10 15.45 2.75
N ASP A 154 2.78 14.33 3.39
CA ASP A 154 2.50 14.24 4.84
C ASP A 154 3.74 14.57 5.68
N ARG A 155 4.93 14.23 5.17
CA ARG A 155 6.23 14.63 5.73
C ARG A 155 6.63 16.06 5.40
N ARG A 156 5.88 16.77 4.55
CA ARG A 156 6.18 18.12 4.00
C ARG A 156 7.42 18.17 3.13
N GLU A 157 7.83 17.03 2.58
CA GLU A 157 8.95 16.88 1.65
C GLU A 157 8.47 17.09 0.21
N TYR A 158 7.98 18.30 -0.09
CA TYR A 158 7.23 18.57 -1.31
C TYR A 158 8.01 18.38 -2.60
N ASP A 159 9.34 18.55 -2.59
CA ASP A 159 10.17 18.30 -3.77
C ASP A 159 10.28 16.79 -4.06
N GLN A 160 10.37 15.97 -3.01
CA GLN A 160 10.36 14.51 -3.12
C GLN A 160 8.98 14.01 -3.58
N ALA A 161 7.91 14.61 -3.06
CA ALA A 161 6.55 14.36 -3.52
C ALA A 161 6.39 14.67 -5.02
N MET A 162 6.84 15.85 -5.48
CA MET A 162 6.80 16.20 -6.89
C MET A 162 7.60 15.23 -7.76
N HIS A 163 8.80 14.84 -7.33
CA HIS A 163 9.61 13.87 -8.07
C HIS A 163 8.88 12.51 -8.19
N ALA A 164 8.29 12.01 -7.12
CA ALA A 164 7.48 10.77 -7.17
C ALA A 164 6.29 10.91 -8.13
N LEU A 165 5.60 12.05 -8.14
CA LEU A 165 4.49 12.30 -9.06
C LEU A 165 4.93 12.42 -10.52
N ASP A 166 6.10 13.00 -10.79
CA ASP A 166 6.67 13.03 -12.13
C ASP A 166 6.99 11.61 -12.63
N ARG A 167 7.48 10.73 -11.75
CA ARG A 167 7.66 9.30 -12.05
C ARG A 167 6.33 8.60 -12.31
N CYS A 168 5.31 8.86 -11.50
CA CYS A 168 3.95 8.36 -11.73
C CYS A 168 3.42 8.74 -13.12
N MET A 169 3.65 9.98 -13.56
CA MET A 169 3.20 10.46 -14.87
C MET A 169 4.01 9.92 -16.06
N ALA A 170 5.26 9.52 -15.85
CA ALA A 170 6.19 9.13 -16.91
C ALA A 170 6.10 7.66 -17.33
N LEU A 171 5.41 6.82 -16.55
CA LEU A 171 5.31 5.38 -16.85
C LEU A 171 4.40 5.14 -18.05
N ALA A 172 4.91 4.37 -19.02
CA ALA A 172 4.13 3.88 -20.14
C ALA A 172 3.62 2.48 -19.85
N ASP A 173 2.50 2.11 -20.47
CA ASP A 173 2.04 0.72 -20.44
C ASP A 173 3.07 -0.15 -21.17
N THR A 174 3.79 -0.97 -20.41
CA THR A 174 4.84 -1.87 -20.91
C THR A 174 4.41 -3.33 -20.80
N THR A 175 3.10 -3.61 -20.78
CA THR A 175 2.57 -4.97 -20.65
C THR A 175 3.12 -5.91 -21.73
N ASN A 176 4.20 -6.61 -21.40
CA ASN A 176 4.65 -7.82 -22.09
C ASN A 176 3.67 -8.93 -21.71
N GLN A 177 2.81 -9.28 -22.67
CA GLN A 177 1.61 -10.07 -22.49
C GLN A 177 1.90 -11.50 -21.98
N THR A 178 1.75 -11.72 -20.69
CA THR A 178 1.45 -13.04 -20.08
C THR A 178 0.36 -12.97 -19.01
N GLN A 179 0.08 -11.79 -18.45
CA GLN A 179 -1.05 -11.54 -17.56
C GLN A 179 -2.09 -10.63 -18.22
N PRO A 180 -3.39 -10.75 -17.88
CA PRO A 180 -4.38 -9.76 -18.29
C PRO A 180 -3.96 -8.40 -17.72
N GLY A 181 -3.71 -7.43 -18.60
CA GLY A 181 -3.41 -6.06 -18.20
C GLY A 181 -4.57 -5.41 -17.46
N PRO A 182 -4.35 -4.23 -16.84
CA PRO A 182 -5.41 -3.50 -16.18
C PRO A 182 -6.54 -3.14 -17.17
N PRO A 183 -7.75 -2.82 -16.68
CA PRO A 183 -8.83 -2.34 -17.54
C PRO A 183 -8.35 -1.20 -18.44
N ALA A 184 -8.80 -1.18 -19.70
CA ALA A 184 -8.44 -0.12 -20.63
C ALA A 184 -8.72 1.25 -20.02
N GLY A 185 -7.69 2.11 -19.97
CA GLY A 185 -7.79 3.45 -19.39
C GLY A 185 -7.35 3.55 -17.92
N ALA A 186 -7.27 2.46 -17.16
CA ALA A 186 -6.96 2.54 -15.73
C ALA A 186 -5.58 3.18 -15.45
N LEU A 187 -4.56 2.90 -16.28
CA LEU A 187 -3.24 3.54 -16.11
C LEU A 187 -3.35 5.06 -16.32
N ARG A 188 -4.10 5.48 -17.34
CA ARG A 188 -4.39 6.89 -17.58
C ARG A 188 -5.13 7.50 -16.40
N ASP A 189 -6.13 6.83 -15.85
CA ASP A 189 -6.89 7.33 -14.70
C ASP A 189 -5.98 7.56 -13.50
N ARG A 190 -5.08 6.61 -13.22
CA ARG A 190 -4.06 6.76 -12.17
C ARG A 190 -3.10 7.92 -12.44
N GLN A 191 -2.68 8.14 -13.69
CA GLN A 191 -1.88 9.30 -14.05
C GLN A 191 -2.65 10.60 -13.81
N LEU A 192 -3.95 10.65 -14.11
CA LEU A 192 -4.76 11.84 -13.84
C LEU A 192 -4.91 12.10 -12.33
N GLU A 193 -5.01 11.06 -11.49
CA GLU A 193 -4.91 11.18 -10.03
C GLU A 193 -3.55 11.78 -9.62
N CYS A 194 -2.44 11.30 -10.17
CA CYS A 194 -1.12 11.88 -9.90
C CYS A 194 -1.02 13.35 -10.32
N ARG A 195 -1.62 13.75 -11.45
CA ARG A 195 -1.68 15.16 -11.86
C ARG A 195 -2.48 16.00 -10.87
N TYR A 196 -3.58 15.48 -10.35
CA TYR A 196 -4.32 16.14 -9.28
C TYR A 196 -3.46 16.30 -8.02
N GLU A 197 -2.71 15.27 -7.63
CA GLU A 197 -1.79 15.34 -6.50
C GLU A 197 -0.62 16.31 -6.73
N GLN A 198 -0.17 16.52 -7.96
CA GLN A 198 0.81 17.58 -8.29
C GLN A 198 0.19 18.95 -7.97
N ALA A 199 -1.05 19.19 -8.37
CA ALA A 199 -1.74 20.43 -8.05
C ALA A 199 -1.90 20.63 -6.53
N ARG A 200 -2.29 19.59 -5.80
CA ARG A 200 -2.36 19.62 -4.32
C ARG A 200 -1.00 19.94 -3.70
N THR A 201 0.08 19.33 -4.20
CA THR A 201 1.44 19.62 -3.73
C THR A 201 1.81 21.09 -3.94
N ARG A 202 1.50 21.65 -5.12
CA ARG A 202 1.70 23.08 -5.38
C ARG A 202 0.89 23.98 -4.43
N LEU A 203 -0.34 23.59 -4.07
CA LEU A 203 -1.12 24.31 -3.07
C LEU A 203 -0.50 24.27 -1.67
N LEU A 204 0.03 23.11 -1.25
CA LEU A 204 0.74 22.99 0.03
C LEU A 204 2.01 23.86 0.05
N GLN A 205 2.66 24.03 -1.09
CA GLN A 205 3.77 24.97 -1.30
C GLN A 205 3.33 26.44 -1.46
N GLN A 206 2.03 26.75 -1.38
CA GLN A 206 1.45 28.08 -1.64
C GLN A 206 1.72 28.63 -3.06
N ARG A 207 2.03 27.74 -4.01
CA ARG A 207 2.23 28.05 -5.43
C ARG A 207 0.90 27.99 -6.17
N TYR A 208 0.02 28.95 -5.89
CA TYR A 208 -1.37 28.95 -6.37
C TYR A 208 -1.49 29.02 -7.89
N GLU A 209 -0.63 29.77 -8.57
CA GLU A 209 -0.64 29.89 -10.02
C GLU A 209 -0.31 28.56 -10.71
N ASP A 210 0.72 27.85 -10.22
CA ASP A 210 1.09 26.53 -10.74
C ASP A 210 0.00 25.49 -10.49
N ALA A 211 -0.60 25.51 -9.30
CA ALA A 211 -1.74 24.65 -8.98
C ALA A 211 -2.93 24.91 -9.92
N GLN A 212 -3.22 26.19 -10.20
CA GLN A 212 -4.29 26.58 -11.12
C GLN A 212 -4.05 26.04 -12.52
N ILE A 213 -2.83 26.18 -13.06
CA ILE A 213 -2.46 25.66 -14.39
C ILE A 213 -2.71 24.16 -14.48
N LEU A 214 -2.28 23.41 -13.46
CA LEU A 214 -2.46 21.96 -13.40
C LEU A 214 -3.95 21.56 -13.34
N LEU A 215 -4.75 22.25 -12.52
CA LEU A 215 -6.18 21.98 -12.39
C LEU A 215 -6.97 22.37 -13.64
N ASP A 216 -6.66 23.52 -14.25
CA ASP A 216 -7.27 23.96 -15.52
C ASP A 216 -6.98 22.95 -16.66
N ALA A 217 -5.79 22.35 -16.67
CA ALA A 217 -5.44 21.30 -17.62
C ALA A 217 -6.18 19.98 -17.32
N LEU A 218 -6.21 19.58 -16.05
CA LEU A 218 -6.88 18.36 -15.59
C LEU A 218 -8.37 18.35 -15.92
N LEU A 219 -9.09 19.44 -15.68
CA LEU A 219 -10.53 19.53 -15.92
C LEU A 219 -10.93 19.51 -17.41
N LYS A 220 -9.96 19.62 -18.34
CA LYS A 220 -10.18 19.50 -19.78
C LYS A 220 -9.97 18.08 -20.30
N GLU A 221 -9.49 17.16 -19.46
CA GLU A 221 -9.24 15.77 -19.85
C GLU A 221 -10.58 15.01 -20.01
N PRO A 222 -10.83 14.35 -21.16
CA PRO A 222 -12.06 13.61 -21.38
C PRO A 222 -12.10 12.32 -20.54
N GLY A 223 -13.30 11.88 -20.16
CA GLY A 223 -13.52 10.59 -19.47
C GLY A 223 -12.87 10.51 -18.09
N PHE A 224 -12.59 11.64 -17.47
CA PHE A 224 -12.04 11.72 -16.12
C PHE A 224 -13.10 11.31 -15.08
N ASP A 225 -12.67 10.64 -14.01
CA ASP A 225 -13.55 10.22 -12.91
C ASP A 225 -14.42 11.41 -12.41
N PRO A 226 -15.76 11.27 -12.37
CA PRO A 226 -16.65 12.38 -12.04
C PRO A 226 -16.42 12.96 -10.64
N GLU A 227 -16.07 12.12 -9.66
CA GLU A 227 -15.85 12.53 -8.27
C GLU A 227 -14.56 13.34 -8.14
N LEU A 228 -13.48 12.86 -8.77
CA LEU A 228 -12.21 13.56 -8.81
C LEU A 228 -12.30 14.84 -9.64
N ASN A 229 -13.07 14.84 -10.73
CA ASN A 229 -13.39 16.04 -11.50
C ASN A 229 -14.08 17.09 -10.63
N ALA A 230 -15.12 16.69 -9.89
CA ALA A 230 -15.81 17.57 -8.96
C ALA A 230 -14.85 18.10 -7.87
N THR A 231 -13.96 17.25 -7.38
CA THR A 231 -12.97 17.60 -6.36
C THR A 231 -11.93 18.61 -6.86
N ALA A 232 -11.37 18.39 -8.05
CA ALA A 232 -10.48 19.34 -8.71
C ALA A 232 -11.18 20.67 -9.01
N GLY A 233 -12.44 20.63 -9.46
CA GLY A 233 -13.26 21.82 -9.70
C GLY A 233 -13.51 22.63 -8.44
N TYR A 234 -13.75 21.98 -7.30
CA TYR A 234 -13.93 22.66 -6.01
C TYR A 234 -12.66 23.39 -5.59
N VAL A 235 -11.52 22.71 -5.68
CA VAL A 235 -10.21 23.29 -5.33
C VAL A 235 -9.88 24.49 -6.22
N LEU A 236 -10.10 24.36 -7.53
CA LEU A 236 -9.88 25.44 -8.49
C LEU A 236 -10.81 26.64 -8.23
N ALA A 237 -12.06 26.40 -7.83
CA ALA A 237 -12.98 27.47 -7.46
C ALA A 237 -12.48 28.26 -6.24
N GLU A 238 -11.88 27.59 -5.26
CA GLU A 238 -11.27 28.26 -4.10
C GLU A 238 -10.06 29.10 -4.48
N ILE A 239 -9.23 28.65 -5.43
CA ILE A 239 -8.13 29.46 -5.98
C ILE A 239 -8.68 30.74 -6.63
N TYR A 240 -9.66 30.62 -7.52
CA TYR A 240 -10.27 31.79 -8.18
C TYR A 240 -10.92 32.75 -7.19
N ARG A 241 -11.56 32.23 -6.13
CA ARG A 241 -12.11 33.06 -5.06
C ARG A 241 -11.02 33.85 -4.34
N ASN A 242 -9.90 33.23 -4.00
CA ASN A 242 -8.77 33.90 -3.33
C ASN A 242 -8.08 34.94 -4.23
N GLN A 243 -8.13 34.76 -5.55
CA GLN A 243 -7.64 35.72 -6.54
C GLN A 243 -8.64 36.84 -6.87
N ASN A 244 -9.72 36.99 -6.08
CA ASN A 244 -10.79 37.96 -6.32
C ASN A 244 -11.46 37.81 -7.71
N ASN A 245 -11.60 36.57 -8.19
CA ASN A 245 -12.33 36.23 -9.41
C ASN A 245 -13.60 35.40 -9.07
N PRO A 246 -14.61 36.01 -8.43
CA PRO A 246 -15.77 35.30 -7.90
C PRO A 246 -16.66 34.71 -9.00
N ASP A 247 -16.64 35.26 -10.21
CA ASP A 247 -17.49 34.77 -11.31
C ASP A 247 -17.01 33.40 -11.83
N LYS A 248 -15.69 33.23 -11.98
CA LYS A 248 -15.11 31.91 -12.31
C LYS A 248 -15.34 30.89 -11.20
N ALA A 249 -15.18 31.31 -9.94
CA ALA A 249 -15.44 30.44 -8.79
C ALA A 249 -16.90 29.95 -8.76
N VAL A 250 -17.87 30.85 -8.95
CA VAL A 250 -19.30 30.50 -9.01
C VAL A 250 -19.61 29.56 -10.17
N ALA A 251 -19.05 29.81 -11.36
CA ALA A 251 -19.27 28.96 -12.52
C ALA A 251 -18.83 27.50 -12.25
N LEU A 252 -17.64 27.32 -11.66
CA LEU A 252 -17.13 25.99 -11.29
C LEU A 252 -17.99 25.33 -10.21
N LEU A 253 -18.31 26.04 -9.13
CA LEU A 253 -19.12 25.48 -8.04
C LEU A 253 -20.50 25.03 -8.51
N LYS A 254 -21.15 25.78 -9.41
CA LYS A 254 -22.42 25.37 -10.02
C LYS A 254 -22.28 24.12 -10.87
N ALA A 255 -21.19 24.00 -11.64
CA ALA A 255 -20.96 22.84 -12.50
C ALA A 255 -20.79 21.53 -11.71
N ILE A 256 -20.20 21.60 -10.51
CA ILE A 256 -19.88 20.41 -9.70
C ILE A 256 -20.90 20.10 -8.60
N GLN A 257 -21.92 20.94 -8.41
CA GLN A 257 -22.77 20.93 -7.21
C GLN A 257 -23.35 19.56 -6.88
N GLU A 258 -23.86 18.85 -7.88
CA GLU A 258 -24.53 17.54 -7.69
C GLU A 258 -23.56 16.35 -7.76
N MET A 259 -22.30 16.58 -8.18
CA MET A 259 -21.27 15.53 -8.34
C MET A 259 -20.25 15.52 -7.21
N TYR A 260 -20.12 16.62 -6.46
CA TYR A 260 -19.18 16.71 -5.36
C TYR A 260 -19.63 15.85 -4.17
N PRO A 261 -18.73 15.09 -3.49
CA PRO A 261 -19.11 14.16 -2.42
C PRO A 261 -19.95 14.75 -1.28
N ASN A 262 -19.80 16.06 -1.04
CA ASN A 262 -20.61 16.80 -0.08
C ASN A 262 -21.25 18.04 -0.74
N PRO A 263 -22.42 17.89 -1.41
CA PRO A 263 -23.10 18.98 -2.10
C PRO A 263 -23.42 20.17 -1.18
N GLY A 264 -23.65 19.92 0.12
CA GLY A 264 -23.92 20.96 1.11
C GLY A 264 -22.78 21.98 1.27
N VAL A 265 -21.53 21.53 1.15
CA VAL A 265 -20.35 22.41 1.20
C VAL A 265 -20.30 23.33 -0.02
N VAL A 266 -20.66 22.82 -1.20
CA VAL A 266 -20.73 23.61 -2.44
C VAL A 266 -21.81 24.69 -2.32
N LYS A 267 -23.01 24.31 -1.86
CA LYS A 267 -24.12 25.25 -1.65
C LYS A 267 -23.76 26.36 -0.66
N SER A 268 -23.21 26.02 0.51
CA SER A 268 -22.80 27.01 1.50
C SER A 268 -21.75 27.98 0.95
N ARG A 269 -20.82 27.49 0.11
CA ARG A 269 -19.80 28.33 -0.51
C ARG A 269 -20.40 29.31 -1.52
N LEU A 270 -21.33 28.85 -2.36
CA LEU A 270 -22.06 29.70 -3.32
C LEU A 270 -22.80 30.84 -2.59
N GLU A 271 -23.55 30.52 -1.54
CA GLU A 271 -24.29 31.51 -0.75
C GLU A 271 -23.37 32.59 -0.15
N LYS A 272 -22.20 32.20 0.38
CA LYS A 272 -21.21 33.16 0.92
C LYS A 272 -20.67 34.11 -0.14
N ILE A 273 -20.39 33.62 -1.35
CA ILE A 273 -19.90 34.47 -2.45
C ILE A 273 -21.00 35.46 -2.86
N GLU A 274 -22.26 35.02 -2.96
CA GLU A 274 -23.38 35.90 -3.29
C GLU A 274 -23.62 36.98 -2.22
N GLN A 275 -23.48 36.64 -0.95
CA GLN A 275 -23.58 37.61 0.16
C GLN A 275 -22.47 38.65 0.12
N SER A 276 -21.25 38.27 -0.25
CA SER A 276 -20.11 39.19 -0.36
C SER A 276 -20.20 40.20 -1.52
N LYS A 277 -21.14 39.99 -2.45
CA LYS A 277 -21.41 40.89 -3.58
C LYS A 277 -22.47 41.97 -3.28
N LYS A 278 -23.17 41.87 -2.14
CA LYS A 278 -24.19 42.84 -1.69
C LYS A 278 -23.57 43.90 -0.78
#